data_AF-A0A4V0XFX6-F1
#
_entry.id   AF-A0A4V0XFX6-F1
#
_cell.length_a   1.000
_cell.length_b   1.000
_cell.length_c   1.000
_cell.angle_alpha   90.00
_cell.angle_beta   90.00
_cell.angle_gamma   90.00
#
_symmetry.space_group_name_H-M   'P 1'
#
loop_
_entity.id
_entity.type
_entity.pdbx_description
1 polymer ?
#
loop_
_entity_poly.entity_id
_entity_poly.type
_entity_poly.pdbx_seq_one_letter_code
_entity_poly.pdbx_strand_id
1 'polypeptide(L)'
;MSEGEIDRWDDLVATARKTGSKEDWTSIGWMRNGYGMHLADIFSVEPPAMFLEATLKRELVAHGATLAASAEEADIVVKGDLRYLKVDIFMKYWADIVVDWEYTPKGGQATKASRHTYGENAAWTSSAWEFYQPLRQCEQEMMWLVLEDLGAVK
;
A
#
# COMPACT_ATOMS: atom_id res chain seq x y z
N MET A 1 -6.71 -7.85 -17.10
CA MET A 1 -6.61 -8.76 -15.94
C MET A 1 -6.98 -10.14 -16.42
N SER A 2 -6.31 -11.17 -15.92
CA SER A 2 -6.83 -12.53 -16.06
C SER A 2 -8.07 -12.68 -15.16
N GLU A 3 -8.99 -13.58 -15.50
CA GLU A 3 -10.19 -13.85 -14.68
C GLU A 3 -9.84 -14.08 -13.20
N GLY A 4 -8.69 -14.70 -12.92
CA GLY A 4 -8.24 -14.96 -11.55
C GLY A 4 -7.92 -13.73 -10.68
N GLU A 5 -7.66 -12.55 -11.26
CA GLU A 5 -7.49 -11.32 -10.47
C GLU A 5 -8.84 -10.73 -10.02
N ILE A 6 -9.91 -10.96 -10.79
CA ILE A 6 -11.28 -10.48 -10.49
C ILE A 6 -11.92 -11.37 -9.43
N ASP A 7 -11.84 -12.69 -9.57
CA ASP A 7 -12.43 -13.62 -8.60
C ASP A 7 -11.80 -13.47 -7.21
N ARG A 8 -10.48 -13.26 -7.16
CA ARG A 8 -9.75 -12.95 -5.93
C ARG A 8 -10.26 -11.68 -5.26
N TRP A 9 -10.60 -10.66 -6.04
CA TRP A 9 -11.06 -9.38 -5.52
C TRP A 9 -12.44 -9.51 -4.86
N ASP A 10 -13.37 -10.20 -5.51
CA ASP A 10 -14.71 -10.42 -4.96
C ASP A 10 -14.66 -11.27 -3.68
N ASP A 11 -13.77 -12.25 -3.61
CA ASP A 11 -13.52 -13.05 -2.40
C ASP A 11 -12.92 -12.21 -1.26
N LEU A 12 -11.97 -11.32 -1.57
CA LEU A 12 -11.40 -10.39 -0.58
C LEU A 12 -12.47 -9.42 -0.05
N VAL A 13 -13.30 -8.84 -0.93
CA VAL A 13 -14.40 -7.95 -0.55
C VAL A 13 -15.46 -8.69 0.29
N ALA A 14 -15.81 -9.91 -0.10
CA ALA A 14 -16.77 -10.74 0.63
C ALA A 14 -16.23 -11.15 2.02
N THR A 15 -14.94 -11.48 2.10
CA THR A 15 -14.26 -11.82 3.37
C THR A 15 -14.19 -10.60 4.28
N ALA A 16 -13.69 -9.48 3.77
CA ALA A 16 -13.61 -8.18 4.43
C ALA A 16 -14.96 -7.72 5.04
N ARG A 17 -16.06 -7.91 4.30
CA ARG A 17 -17.42 -7.59 4.76
C ARG A 17 -17.96 -8.57 5.81
N LYS A 18 -17.45 -9.80 5.86
CA LYS A 18 -17.85 -10.84 6.82
C LYS A 18 -17.07 -10.77 8.13
N THR A 19 -15.83 -10.29 8.10
CA THR A 19 -14.90 -10.38 9.25
C THR A 19 -14.69 -9.08 10.02
N GLY A 20 -14.97 -7.91 9.44
CA GLY A 20 -14.76 -6.61 10.10
C GLY A 20 -16.06 -5.91 10.47
N SER A 21 -16.13 -5.34 11.68
CA SER A 21 -17.12 -4.31 11.96
C SER A 21 -16.68 -3.02 11.24
N LYS A 22 -17.61 -2.16 10.81
CA LYS A 22 -17.25 -0.86 10.20
C LYS A 22 -16.43 0.03 11.15
N GLU A 23 -16.47 -0.25 12.45
CA GLU A 23 -15.72 0.47 13.49
C GLU A 23 -14.21 0.19 13.40
N ASP A 24 -13.81 -0.93 12.79
CA ASP A 24 -12.42 -1.33 12.62
C ASP A 24 -11.79 -0.78 11.32
N TRP A 25 -12.58 -0.11 10.48
CA TRP A 25 -12.11 0.40 9.20
C TRP A 25 -11.31 1.68 9.37
N THR A 26 -10.18 1.77 8.66
CA THR A 26 -9.33 2.97 8.68
C THR A 26 -9.79 3.92 7.59
N SER A 27 -10.18 5.15 7.95
CA SER A 27 -10.42 6.20 6.95
C SER A 27 -9.10 6.59 6.30
N ILE A 28 -9.06 6.54 4.97
CA ILE A 28 -7.87 6.77 4.15
C ILE A 28 -8.06 7.92 3.17
N GLY A 29 -9.18 8.64 3.21
CA GLY A 29 -9.45 9.62 2.18
C GLY A 29 -10.87 10.11 2.07
N TRP A 30 -11.13 10.88 1.02
CA TRP A 30 -12.43 11.51 0.77
C TRP A 30 -12.88 11.35 -0.68
N MET A 31 -14.18 11.20 -0.83
CA MET A 31 -14.89 11.36 -2.08
C MET A 31 -15.54 12.73 -2.13
N ARG A 32 -15.43 13.41 -3.28
CA ARG A 32 -16.01 14.72 -3.53
C ARG A 32 -17.00 14.69 -4.68
N ASN A 33 -18.05 15.48 -4.58
CA ASN A 33 -19.00 15.70 -5.69
C ASN A 33 -18.41 16.66 -6.74
N GLY A 34 -19.13 16.89 -7.85
CA GLY A 34 -18.69 17.77 -8.95
C GLY A 34 -18.44 19.25 -8.59
N TYR A 35 -18.82 19.69 -7.39
CA TYR A 35 -18.53 21.02 -6.85
C TYR A 35 -17.33 21.03 -5.89
N GLY A 36 -16.65 19.90 -5.72
CA GLY A 36 -15.51 19.74 -4.82
C GLY A 36 -15.89 19.59 -3.34
N MET A 37 -17.18 19.44 -3.02
CA MET A 37 -17.65 19.24 -1.64
C MET A 37 -17.51 17.78 -1.23
N HIS A 38 -17.09 17.53 0.02
CA HIS A 38 -17.02 16.20 0.61
C HIS A 38 -18.39 15.51 0.53
N LEU A 39 -18.39 14.27 0.04
CA LEU A 39 -19.56 13.42 -0.14
C LEU A 39 -19.53 12.21 0.80
N ALA A 40 -18.37 11.58 0.93
CA ALA A 40 -18.16 10.40 1.79
C ALA A 40 -16.68 10.22 2.11
N ASP A 41 -16.40 9.59 3.24
CA ASP A 41 -15.07 9.07 3.56
C ASP A 41 -14.79 7.79 2.76
N ILE A 42 -13.51 7.60 2.42
CA ILE A 42 -12.98 6.38 1.82
C ILE A 42 -12.33 5.58 2.92
N PHE A 43 -12.67 4.30 2.99
CA PHE A 43 -12.19 3.41 4.04
C PHE A 43 -11.36 2.25 3.47
N SER A 44 -10.28 1.92 4.16
CA SER A 44 -9.57 0.65 4.00
C SER A 44 -10.13 -0.35 4.99
N VAL A 45 -10.47 -1.54 4.50
CA VAL A 45 -10.99 -2.61 5.36
C VAL A 45 -9.88 -3.26 6.19
N GLU A 46 -8.66 -3.29 5.66
CA GLU A 46 -7.46 -3.71 6.38
C GLU A 46 -6.60 -2.47 6.73
N PRO A 47 -5.96 -2.40 7.91
CA PRO A 47 -5.05 -1.32 8.24
C PRO A 47 -3.99 -1.14 7.15
N PRO A 48 -3.76 0.09 6.64
CA PRO A 48 -2.88 0.28 5.50
C PRO A 48 -1.43 -0.23 5.66
N ALA A 49 -0.92 -0.20 6.89
CA ALA A 49 0.40 -0.75 7.20
C ALA A 49 0.48 -2.27 6.96
N MET A 50 -0.60 -3.02 7.20
CA MET A 50 -0.60 -4.48 7.05
C MET A 50 -0.48 -4.91 5.60
N PHE A 51 -1.21 -4.26 4.67
CA PHE A 51 -1.08 -4.60 3.26
C PHE A 51 0.28 -4.19 2.69
N LEU A 52 0.87 -3.07 3.13
CA LEU A 52 2.21 -2.66 2.73
C LEU A 52 3.27 -3.65 3.24
N GLU A 53 3.15 -4.13 4.48
CA GLU A 53 4.01 -5.16 5.05
C GLU A 53 3.89 -6.48 4.27
N ALA A 54 2.66 -6.93 3.99
CA ALA A 54 2.40 -8.15 3.23
C ALA A 54 2.97 -8.08 1.81
N THR A 55 2.83 -6.92 1.17
CA THR A 55 3.37 -6.65 -0.16
C THR A 55 4.88 -6.66 -0.14
N LEU A 56 5.52 -5.94 0.78
CA LEU A 56 6.97 -5.93 0.91
C LEU A 56 7.55 -7.34 1.14
N LYS A 57 6.93 -8.13 2.02
CA LYS A 57 7.31 -9.54 2.23
C LYS A 57 7.23 -10.35 0.95
N ARG A 58 6.14 -10.21 0.19
CA ARG A 58 5.95 -10.91 -1.08
C ARG A 58 7.02 -10.51 -2.11
N GLU A 59 7.27 -9.21 -2.25
CA GLU A 59 8.28 -8.72 -3.21
C GLU A 59 9.69 -9.17 -2.80
N LEU A 60 10.06 -9.09 -1.52
CA LEU A 60 11.35 -9.59 -1.04
C LEU A 60 11.54 -11.09 -1.33
N VAL A 61 10.51 -11.91 -1.10
CA VAL A 61 10.53 -13.34 -1.44
C VAL A 61 10.64 -13.55 -2.96
N ALA A 62 9.94 -12.75 -3.76
CA ALA A 62 10.05 -12.79 -5.23
C ALA A 62 11.46 -12.43 -5.72
N HIS A 63 12.18 -11.59 -4.98
CA HIS A 63 13.59 -11.24 -5.22
C HIS A 63 14.59 -12.20 -4.53
N GLY A 64 14.14 -13.34 -4.02
CA GLY A 64 14.99 -14.41 -3.49
C GLY A 64 15.35 -14.31 -2.01
N ALA A 65 14.76 -13.39 -1.26
CA ALA A 65 14.93 -13.33 0.18
C ALA A 65 14.15 -14.45 0.89
N THR A 66 14.66 -14.89 2.04
CA THR A 66 13.94 -15.79 2.96
C THR A 66 13.51 -15.00 4.19
N LEU A 67 12.24 -15.11 4.58
CA LEU A 67 11.74 -14.45 5.78
C LEU A 67 12.22 -15.22 7.02
N ALA A 68 12.96 -14.54 7.89
CA ALA A 68 13.40 -15.10 9.17
C ALA A 68 12.21 -15.29 10.13
N ALA A 69 12.30 -16.27 11.04
CA ALA A 69 11.26 -16.52 12.03
C ALA A 69 11.27 -15.46 13.15
N SER A 70 12.42 -14.84 13.40
CA SER A 70 12.57 -13.73 14.34
C SER A 70 13.57 -12.68 13.84
N ALA A 71 13.57 -11.51 14.48
CA ALA A 71 14.46 -10.41 14.13
C ALA A 71 15.94 -10.72 14.44
N GLU A 72 16.22 -11.58 15.42
CA GLU A 72 17.58 -11.98 15.83
C GLU A 72 18.24 -12.92 14.81
N GLU A 73 17.43 -13.71 14.12
CA GLU A 73 17.85 -14.63 13.06
C GLU A 73 18.07 -13.92 11.73
N ALA A 74 17.45 -12.75 11.53
CA ALA A 74 17.51 -12.01 10.28
C ALA A 74 18.89 -11.38 10.02
N ASP A 75 19.35 -11.48 8.77
CA ASP A 75 20.55 -10.77 8.30
C ASP A 75 20.28 -9.28 8.09
N ILE A 76 19.03 -8.92 7.77
CA ILE A 76 18.56 -7.55 7.62
C ILE A 76 17.19 -7.45 8.26
N VAL A 77 17.01 -6.46 9.15
CA VAL A 77 15.71 -6.11 9.72
C VAL A 77 15.22 -4.84 9.04
N VAL A 78 13.99 -4.89 8.51
CA VAL A 78 13.32 -3.73 7.91
C VAL A 78 12.15 -3.31 8.80
N LYS A 79 12.08 -2.01 9.13
CA LYS A 79 10.99 -1.39 9.88
C LYS A 79 10.43 -0.25 9.05
N GLY A 80 9.11 -0.09 9.05
CA GLY A 80 8.43 0.98 8.32
C GLY A 80 7.36 1.62 9.18
N ASP A 81 7.36 2.95 9.20
CA ASP A 81 6.35 3.80 9.79
C ASP A 81 5.59 4.51 8.67
N LEU A 82 4.33 4.10 8.46
CA LEU A 82 3.43 4.80 7.54
C LEU A 82 3.05 6.15 8.14
N ARG A 83 3.60 7.25 7.61
CA ARG A 83 3.28 8.61 8.08
C ARG A 83 1.87 9.00 7.68
N TYR A 84 1.53 8.81 6.42
CA TYR A 84 0.17 8.98 5.95
C TYR A 84 -0.07 8.21 4.66
N LEU A 85 -1.34 7.86 4.46
CA LEU A 85 -1.87 7.34 3.23
C LEU A 85 -3.16 8.13 2.96
N LYS A 86 -3.25 8.73 1.77
CA LYS A 86 -4.40 9.55 1.40
C LYS A 86 -4.90 9.16 0.02
N VAL A 87 -6.21 9.03 -0.11
CA VAL A 87 -6.91 8.85 -1.38
C VAL A 87 -7.94 9.97 -1.54
N ASP A 88 -8.03 10.53 -2.74
CA ASP A 88 -9.03 11.56 -3.05
C ASP A 88 -9.70 11.24 -4.38
N ILE A 89 -11.04 11.17 -4.35
CA ILE A 89 -11.87 10.93 -5.53
C ILE A 89 -12.57 12.23 -5.88
N PHE A 90 -12.19 12.83 -7.00
CA PHE A 90 -12.87 13.99 -7.59
C PHE A 90 -12.85 13.91 -9.12
N MET A 91 -12.71 15.03 -9.84
CA MET A 91 -12.50 15.13 -11.30
C MET A 91 -11.27 14.34 -11.78
N LYS A 92 -10.37 14.04 -10.84
CA LYS A 92 -9.32 13.03 -10.96
C LYS A 92 -9.28 12.20 -9.69
N TYR A 93 -8.78 10.98 -9.80
CA TYR A 93 -8.45 10.13 -8.67
C TYR A 93 -6.97 10.30 -8.38
N TRP A 94 -6.60 10.50 -7.12
CA TRP A 94 -5.20 10.47 -6.73
C TRP A 94 -5.00 9.72 -5.43
N ALA A 95 -3.79 9.21 -5.25
CA ALA A 95 -3.33 8.63 -4.01
C ALA A 95 -1.93 9.15 -3.66
N ASP A 96 -1.65 9.23 -2.37
CA ASP A 96 -0.36 9.57 -1.80
C ASP A 96 -0.02 8.55 -0.72
N ILE A 97 1.21 8.03 -0.73
CA ILE A 97 1.74 7.19 0.33
C ILE A 97 3.07 7.77 0.78
N VAL A 98 3.23 8.02 2.08
CA VAL A 98 4.50 8.43 2.67
C VAL A 98 4.91 7.48 3.78
N VAL A 99 6.07 6.87 3.60
CA VAL A 99 6.64 5.89 4.52
C VAL A 99 8.02 6.36 4.94
N ASP A 100 8.23 6.44 6.25
CA ASP A 100 9.58 6.40 6.79
C ASP A 100 9.95 4.95 7.01
N TRP A 101 11.17 4.57 6.65
CA TRP A 101 11.61 3.21 6.88
C TRP A 101 13.08 3.19 7.28
N GLU A 102 13.42 2.13 8.00
CA GLU A 102 14.73 1.87 8.56
C GLU A 102 15.12 0.43 8.21
N TYR A 103 16.30 0.24 7.63
CA TYR A 103 16.88 -1.07 7.47
C TYR A 103 18.17 -1.18 8.27
N THR A 104 18.29 -2.28 9.00
CA THR A 104 19.42 -2.55 9.89
C THR A 104 20.02 -3.90 9.53
N PRO A 105 21.20 -3.93 8.88
CA PRO A 105 21.96 -5.16 8.70
C PRO A 105 22.44 -5.72 10.03
N LYS A 106 22.61 -7.04 10.12
CA LYS A 106 23.10 -7.73 11.31
C LYS A 106 24.51 -7.25 11.67
N GLY A 107 24.64 -6.62 12.84
CA GLY A 107 25.90 -6.01 13.29
C GLY A 107 26.31 -4.73 12.54
N GLY A 108 25.43 -4.20 11.68
CA GLY A 108 25.62 -2.96 10.94
C GLY A 108 24.93 -1.77 11.59
N GLN A 109 25.09 -0.59 10.97
CA GLN A 109 24.38 0.61 11.36
C GLN A 109 23.03 0.69 10.63
N ALA A 110 21.99 1.12 11.36
CA ALA A 110 20.69 1.41 10.79
C ALA A 110 20.77 2.55 9.76
N THR A 111 20.17 2.35 8.60
CA THR A 111 20.00 3.39 7.58
C THR A 111 18.52 3.74 7.48
N LYS A 112 18.24 5.04 7.43
CA LYS A 112 16.88 5.59 7.41
C LYS A 112 16.62 6.31 6.09
N ALA A 113 15.43 6.13 5.56
CA ALA A 113 14.96 6.88 4.41
C ALA A 113 13.47 7.22 4.57
N SER A 114 13.06 8.29 3.90
CA SER A 114 11.67 8.70 3.80
C SER A 114 11.30 8.73 2.33
N ARG A 115 10.23 8.02 1.96
CA ARG A 115 9.76 7.88 0.59
C ARG A 115 8.34 8.40 0.48
N HIS A 116 8.08 9.09 -0.61
CA HIS A 116 6.77 9.59 -0.99
C HIS A 116 6.48 9.13 -2.41
N THR A 117 5.34 8.46 -2.59
CA THR A 117 4.86 8.05 -3.91
C THR A 117 3.49 8.62 -4.20
N TYR A 118 3.26 8.90 -5.48
CA TYR A 118 2.08 9.57 -5.99
C TYR A 118 1.52 8.84 -7.20
N GLY A 119 0.21 8.66 -7.21
CA GLY A 119 -0.52 8.05 -8.31
C GLY A 119 -1.69 8.92 -8.68
N GLU A 120 -1.99 9.01 -9.97
CA GLU A 120 -3.18 9.72 -10.46
C GLU A 120 -3.83 9.04 -11.65
N ASN A 121 -5.15 9.20 -11.76
CA ASN A 121 -5.93 8.76 -12.91
C ASN A 121 -7.09 9.73 -13.20
N ALA A 122 -7.48 9.86 -14.46
CA ALA A 122 -8.61 10.68 -14.87
C ALA A 122 -9.94 10.01 -14.48
N ALA A 123 -10.89 10.77 -13.94
CA ALA A 123 -12.17 10.23 -13.48
C ALA A 123 -13.24 10.07 -14.59
N TRP A 124 -12.86 10.21 -15.87
CA TRP A 124 -13.80 10.29 -17.00
C TRP A 124 -14.22 8.91 -17.55
N THR A 125 -13.58 7.83 -17.11
CA THR A 125 -13.75 6.47 -17.68
C THR A 125 -14.17 5.42 -16.65
N SER A 126 -14.50 5.84 -15.44
CA SER A 126 -14.35 5.00 -14.27
C SER A 126 -15.42 3.94 -14.09
N SER A 127 -15.07 2.71 -14.45
CA SER A 127 -15.58 1.56 -13.70
C SER A 127 -15.09 1.64 -12.24
N ALA A 128 -15.75 0.96 -11.31
CA ALA A 128 -15.34 0.91 -9.89
C ALA A 128 -13.87 0.48 -9.69
N TRP A 129 -13.26 -0.16 -10.70
CA TRP A 129 -11.87 -0.60 -10.69
C TRP A 129 -10.85 0.53 -10.90
N GLU A 130 -11.15 1.52 -11.74
CA GLU A 130 -10.21 2.61 -12.06
C GLU A 130 -9.87 3.47 -10.84
N PHE A 131 -10.70 3.41 -9.81
CA PHE A 131 -10.48 3.99 -8.51
C PHE A 131 -9.21 3.46 -7.81
N TYR A 132 -8.88 2.17 -7.97
CA TYR A 132 -7.76 1.55 -7.25
C TYR A 132 -6.40 1.75 -7.93
N GLN A 133 -6.40 2.17 -9.20
CA GLN A 133 -5.17 2.31 -9.99
C GLN A 133 -4.17 3.30 -9.37
N PRO A 134 -4.56 4.51 -8.94
CA PRO A 134 -3.64 5.44 -8.29
C PRO A 134 -2.98 4.83 -7.04
N LEU A 135 -3.76 4.15 -6.20
CA LEU A 135 -3.25 3.53 -4.98
C LEU A 135 -2.26 2.40 -5.30
N ARG A 136 -2.59 1.55 -6.29
CA ARG A 136 -1.71 0.47 -6.74
C ARG A 136 -0.42 1.02 -7.35
N GLN A 137 -0.49 2.13 -8.08
CA GLN A 137 0.70 2.81 -8.61
C GLN A 137 1.60 3.29 -7.48
N CYS A 138 1.05 3.98 -6.46
CA CYS A 138 1.82 4.40 -5.30
C CYS A 138 2.48 3.22 -4.57
N GLU A 139 1.72 2.14 -4.38
CA GLU A 139 2.21 0.93 -3.71
C GLU A 139 3.37 0.30 -4.48
N GLN A 140 3.22 0.12 -5.79
CA GLN A 140 4.27 -0.47 -6.65
C GLN A 140 5.54 0.38 -6.66
N GLU A 141 5.40 1.69 -6.86
CA GLU A 141 6.54 2.62 -6.83
C GLU A 141 7.21 2.61 -5.44
N MET A 142 6.43 2.52 -4.37
CA MET A 142 6.97 2.49 -3.00
C MET A 142 7.80 1.24 -2.79
N MET A 143 7.30 0.08 -3.23
CA MET A 143 8.04 -1.18 -3.14
C MET A 143 9.34 -1.12 -3.94
N TRP A 144 9.33 -0.56 -5.15
CA TRP A 144 10.56 -0.40 -5.94
C TRP A 144 11.59 0.47 -5.24
N LEU A 145 11.18 1.62 -4.69
CA LEU A 145 12.09 2.52 -3.96
C LEU A 145 12.67 1.84 -2.71
N VAL A 146 11.85 1.09 -1.96
CA VAL A 146 12.32 0.33 -0.79
C VAL A 146 13.30 -0.77 -1.20
N LEU A 147 13.03 -1.49 -2.28
CA LEU A 147 13.92 -2.55 -2.77
C LEU A 147 15.23 -1.99 -3.34
N GLU A 148 15.19 -0.83 -4.00
CA GLU A 148 16.38 -0.11 -4.48
C GLU A 148 17.27 0.28 -3.30
N ASP A 149 16.67 0.84 -2.25
CA ASP A 149 17.41 1.24 -1.06
C ASP A 149 17.99 0.04 -0.27
N LEU A 150 17.35 -1.13 -0.34
CA LEU A 150 17.87 -2.39 0.18
C LEU A 150 18.97 -3.01 -0.71
N GLY A 151 19.20 -2.47 -1.91
CA GLY A 151 20.13 -3.02 -2.90
C GLY A 151 19.67 -4.36 -3.51
N ALA A 152 18.37 -4.66 -3.43
CA ALA A 152 17.77 -5.90 -3.95
C ALA A 152 17.48 -5.85 -5.46
N VAL A 153 17.42 -4.64 -6.04
CA VAL A 153 17.30 -4.41 -7.48
C VAL A 153 18.65 -3.91 -8.02
N LYS A 154 19.26 -4.69 -8.91
CA LYS A 154 20.46 -4.31 -9.69
C LYS A 154 20.13 -4.30 -11.17
#